data_AF-A0A813M039-F1
#
_entry.id   AF-A0A813M039-F1
#
_cell.length_a   1.000
_cell.length_b   1.000
_cell.length_c   1.000
_cell.angle_alpha   90.00
_cell.angle_beta   90.00
_cell.angle_gamma   90.00
#
_symmetry.space_group_name_H-M   'P 1'
#
loop_
_entity.id
_entity.type
_entity.pdbx_description
1 polymer ?
#
loop_
_entity_poly.entity_id
_entity_poly.type
_entity_poly.pdbx_seq_one_letter_code
_entity_poly.pdbx_strand_id
1 'polypeptide(L)'
;MCVWCLGPETGELDLQPFESDAESLKVPLPPGRLLLLRCDALSHRFSSIGSAYCLTCFLEAIPPLCKYEELPTPCCQALHALAEEKMQEYKASSLKEQRYLHMPRDLEIQMNRGRFTGEGAIAVCSASSRQAASHDALSWAMAFFPNADYAEEVPSLRWSYEAVYEDDPLVWQPGKTKCKHGAFVDGIELFDCVAFRIARHEASGMDPGHRLTLETGFEALVRDGYTARSLLNSRGGVYVANPPPQEWSMTEKDISGGGVCGGGGSIACGRFSYIHGLKGPCISVDVEGASSLVAVNFACSNLSRTGKWEPIPFAICSSWNLLLNPMSYIHGSASGILSPKGRVFAFDASASGYIRGESVVSIVLKTMTEIVDEQEVLRDGGPDALGQLVGSATNQSGRRSHLSAPDCVAMQEVIYEALRQADISPLDVDACECWAEAKVMDDALEATATARAFRPEGMVHMGAASPLSIVSAKSTVGNQLEAMGLSQILKVLLGASVGATHPTCHLRILSPHIDLDLCDRNASLAAEAVDFGLNSTFTGITNRSIAGTNCQAIIFGQVSEAICGLAEEDEAKDRQNRKILFWPPGGDRLDRKKS
;
A
#
# COMPACT_ATOMS: atom_id res chain seq x y z
N MET A 1 -10.97 4.83 -23.65
CA MET A 1 -11.98 4.71 -24.74
C MET A 1 -11.72 3.42 -25.51
N CYS A 2 -12.79 2.73 -25.87
CA CYS A 2 -12.73 1.51 -26.67
C CYS A 2 -13.13 1.83 -28.11
N VAL A 3 -12.33 1.39 -29.08
CA VAL A 3 -12.59 1.48 -30.52
C VAL A 3 -12.73 0.07 -31.07
N TRP A 4 -13.92 -0.30 -31.54
CA TRP A 4 -14.18 -1.61 -32.11
C TRP A 4 -14.59 -1.49 -33.58
N CYS A 5 -13.81 -2.10 -34.48
CA CYS A 5 -14.17 -2.20 -35.89
C CYS A 5 -15.12 -3.37 -36.13
N LEU A 6 -16.39 -3.06 -36.37
CA LEU A 6 -17.48 -4.01 -36.59
C LEU A 6 -17.78 -4.23 -38.09
N GLY A 7 -17.19 -3.43 -38.97
CA GLY A 7 -17.43 -3.54 -40.41
C GLY A 7 -16.71 -4.71 -41.08
N PRO A 8 -17.19 -5.16 -42.25
CA PRO A 8 -16.56 -6.22 -43.06
C PRO A 8 -15.20 -5.81 -43.66
N GLU A 9 -14.90 -4.51 -43.71
CA GLU A 9 -13.65 -3.98 -44.26
C GLU A 9 -12.76 -3.38 -43.17
N THR A 10 -11.44 -3.39 -43.42
CA THR A 10 -10.45 -2.83 -42.51
C THR A 10 -10.57 -1.31 -42.45
N GLY A 11 -10.67 -0.77 -41.24
CA GLY A 11 -10.48 0.65 -40.97
C GLY A 11 -9.01 1.01 -40.70
N GLU A 12 -8.72 2.29 -40.64
CA GLU A 12 -7.43 2.85 -40.23
C GLU A 12 -7.68 3.90 -39.15
N LEU A 13 -6.96 3.77 -38.03
CA LEU A 13 -6.97 4.72 -36.94
C LEU A 13 -5.70 5.55 -36.99
N ASP A 14 -5.85 6.85 -37.15
CA ASP A 14 -4.77 7.82 -37.08
C ASP A 14 -4.67 8.35 -35.64
N LEU A 15 -3.53 8.16 -34.98
CA LEU A 15 -3.29 8.54 -33.60
C LEU A 15 -2.23 9.63 -33.53
N GLN A 16 -2.54 10.76 -32.90
CA GLN A 16 -1.61 11.88 -32.77
C GLN A 16 -1.60 12.43 -31.33
N PRO A 17 -0.43 12.56 -30.67
CA PRO A 17 -0.33 13.18 -29.35
C PRO A 17 -0.79 14.64 -29.34
N PHE A 18 -1.39 15.08 -28.23
CA PHE A 18 -1.90 16.47 -28.12
C PHE A 18 -0.79 17.54 -28.01
N GLU A 19 0.40 17.18 -27.52
CA GLU A 19 1.46 18.14 -27.15
C GLU A 19 2.76 18.01 -27.96
N SER A 20 2.76 17.39 -29.14
CA SER A 20 3.98 17.27 -29.96
C SER A 20 3.75 17.44 -31.45
N ASP A 21 4.77 17.95 -32.16
CA ASP A 21 4.89 17.90 -33.63
C ASP A 21 5.22 16.48 -34.13
N ALA A 22 4.95 15.44 -33.33
CA ALA A 22 5.25 14.07 -33.70
C ALA A 22 4.35 13.59 -34.85
N GLU A 23 4.92 12.79 -35.74
CA GLU A 23 4.19 12.18 -36.85
C GLU A 23 3.05 11.30 -36.32
N SER A 24 1.93 11.33 -37.04
CA SER A 24 0.76 10.55 -36.65
C SER A 24 0.99 9.05 -36.89
N LEU A 25 0.59 8.24 -35.93
CA LEU A 25 0.71 6.79 -35.99
C LEU A 25 -0.57 6.21 -36.60
N LYS A 26 -0.43 5.58 -37.77
CA LYS A 26 -1.53 4.90 -38.46
C LYS A 26 -1.59 3.43 -38.05
N VAL A 27 -2.71 3.06 -37.43
CA VAL A 27 -2.96 1.70 -36.94
C VAL A 27 -4.09 1.06 -37.75
N PRO A 28 -3.83 -0.02 -38.52
CA PRO A 28 -4.89 -0.74 -39.20
C PRO A 28 -5.78 -1.50 -38.22
N LEU A 29 -7.09 -1.35 -38.40
CA LEU A 29 -8.17 -1.92 -37.62
C LEU A 29 -8.98 -2.91 -38.47
N PRO A 30 -8.49 -4.16 -38.63
CA PRO A 30 -9.25 -5.20 -39.30
C PRO A 30 -10.58 -5.51 -38.58
N PRO A 31 -11.55 -6.11 -39.29
CA PRO A 31 -12.83 -6.54 -38.71
C PRO A 31 -12.66 -7.36 -37.43
N GLY A 32 -13.44 -7.04 -36.40
CA GLY A 32 -13.43 -7.73 -35.11
C GLY A 32 -12.36 -7.26 -34.13
N ARG A 33 -11.46 -6.35 -34.52
CA ARG A 33 -10.40 -5.83 -33.64
C ARG A 33 -10.93 -4.77 -32.68
N LEU A 34 -10.66 -4.98 -31.40
CA LEU A 34 -10.88 -4.02 -30.31
C LEU A 34 -9.56 -3.33 -29.96
N LEU A 35 -9.60 -2.01 -29.81
CA LEU A 35 -8.45 -1.19 -29.42
C LEU A 35 -8.83 -0.34 -28.20
N LEU A 36 -7.99 -0.38 -27.18
CA LEU A 36 -8.12 0.43 -25.96
C LEU A 36 -7.18 1.63 -26.08
N LEU A 37 -7.73 2.83 -25.94
CA LEU A 37 -7.03 4.10 -26.12
C LEU A 37 -7.18 5.00 -24.89
N ARG A 38 -6.07 5.61 -24.50
CA ARG A 38 -6.02 6.72 -23.54
C ARG A 38 -6.32 8.04 -24.23
N CYS A 39 -7.54 8.55 -24.07
CA CYS A 39 -8.02 9.75 -24.76
C CYS A 39 -7.50 11.06 -24.17
N ASP A 40 -6.84 11.01 -23.02
CA ASP A 40 -6.16 12.14 -22.40
C ASP A 40 -4.80 12.42 -23.05
N ALA A 41 -4.19 11.42 -23.69
CA ALA A 41 -2.84 11.52 -24.26
C ALA A 41 -2.82 11.62 -25.80
N LEU A 42 -3.82 11.03 -26.48
CA LEU A 42 -3.85 10.91 -27.94
C LEU A 42 -5.18 11.43 -28.53
N SER A 43 -5.06 12.33 -29.50
CA SER A 43 -6.13 12.58 -30.48
C SER A 43 -6.23 11.39 -31.44
N HIS A 44 -7.44 11.07 -31.89
CA HIS A 44 -7.67 9.92 -32.75
C HIS A 44 -8.65 10.27 -33.87
N ARG A 45 -8.41 9.70 -35.06
CA ARG A 45 -9.32 9.80 -36.20
C ARG A 45 -9.46 8.45 -36.86
N PHE A 46 -10.68 7.92 -36.91
CA PHE A 46 -10.98 6.71 -37.68
C PHE A 46 -11.33 7.08 -39.12
N SER A 47 -10.79 6.32 -40.07
CA SER A 47 -11.12 6.41 -41.50
C SER A 47 -11.20 5.02 -42.10
N SER A 48 -11.99 4.87 -43.17
CA SER A 48 -11.99 3.64 -43.98
C SER A 48 -12.27 3.99 -45.43
N ILE A 49 -11.75 3.15 -46.34
CA ILE A 49 -11.91 3.30 -47.79
C ILE A 49 -13.24 2.70 -48.26
N GLY A 50 -13.89 1.83 -47.47
CA GLY A 50 -15.21 1.30 -47.77
C GLY A 50 -16.08 1.07 -46.54
N SER A 51 -16.89 0.00 -46.54
CA SER A 51 -17.96 -0.17 -45.54
C SER A 51 -17.41 -0.62 -44.20
N ALA A 52 -16.97 0.33 -43.37
CA ALA A 52 -16.54 0.08 -41.99
C ALA A 52 -17.47 0.73 -40.97
N TYR A 53 -17.90 -0.06 -39.99
CA TYR A 53 -18.61 0.45 -38.81
C TYR A 53 -17.62 0.47 -37.64
N CYS A 54 -17.52 1.60 -36.96
CA CYS A 54 -16.72 1.76 -35.76
C CYS A 54 -17.67 2.03 -34.59
N LEU A 55 -17.63 1.17 -33.57
CA LEU A 55 -18.23 1.48 -32.28
C LEU A 55 -17.17 2.14 -31.42
N THR A 56 -17.42 3.39 -31.04
CA THR A 56 -16.58 4.12 -30.10
C THR A 56 -17.33 4.24 -28.79
N CYS A 57 -16.79 3.63 -27.74
CA CYS A 57 -17.34 3.72 -26.38
C CYS A 57 -16.39 4.53 -25.52
N PHE A 58 -16.89 5.63 -24.96
CA PHE A 58 -16.25 6.31 -23.84
C PHE A 58 -16.68 5.59 -22.58
N LEU A 59 -15.71 5.03 -21.86
CA LEU A 59 -15.96 4.51 -20.52
C LEU A 59 -16.15 5.75 -19.64
N GLU A 60 -17.41 6.16 -19.45
CA GLU A 60 -17.78 7.43 -18.81
C GLU A 60 -17.72 7.37 -17.28
N ALA A 61 -17.39 6.22 -16.72
CA ALA A 61 -17.08 6.04 -15.32
C ALA A 61 -16.20 4.79 -15.19
N ILE A 62 -15.27 4.82 -14.24
CA ILE A 62 -14.85 3.58 -13.59
C ILE A 62 -16.17 3.05 -13.00
N PRO A 63 -16.71 1.88 -13.43
CA PRO A 63 -17.82 1.28 -12.70
C PRO A 63 -17.42 1.23 -11.22
N PRO A 64 -18.34 1.44 -10.25
CA PRO A 64 -17.96 1.37 -8.85
C PRO A 64 -17.10 0.11 -8.64
N LEU A 65 -15.86 0.34 -8.20
CA LEU A 65 -14.88 -0.72 -7.97
C LEU A 65 -15.58 -1.74 -7.07
N CYS A 66 -15.75 -2.96 -7.58
CA CYS A 66 -16.57 -4.02 -6.98
C CYS A 66 -18.05 -3.67 -6.65
N LYS A 67 -18.94 -3.79 -7.63
CA LYS A 67 -20.25 -4.43 -7.36
C LYS A 67 -20.48 -5.58 -8.35
N TYR A 68 -20.63 -6.80 -7.83
CA TYR A 68 -21.34 -7.84 -8.56
C TYR A 68 -22.75 -7.30 -8.83
N GLU A 69 -23.10 -7.12 -10.10
CA GLU A 69 -24.49 -6.85 -10.48
C GLU A 69 -25.38 -7.96 -9.90
N GLU A 70 -26.55 -7.60 -9.37
CA GLU A 70 -27.55 -8.57 -8.93
C GLU A 70 -27.78 -9.59 -10.05
N LEU A 71 -27.57 -10.87 -9.76
CA LEU A 71 -27.67 -11.93 -10.75
C LEU A 71 -29.08 -11.88 -11.38
N PRO A 72 -29.19 -11.63 -12.69
CA PRO A 72 -30.41 -11.07 -13.29
C PRO A 72 -31.57 -12.07 -13.40
N THR A 73 -31.34 -13.36 -13.13
CA THR A 73 -32.37 -14.40 -13.25
C THR A 73 -32.35 -15.37 -12.06
N PRO A 74 -33.52 -15.93 -11.68
CA PRO A 74 -33.60 -16.96 -10.64
C PRO A 74 -32.73 -18.19 -10.92
N CYS A 75 -32.53 -18.55 -12.21
CA CYS A 75 -31.65 -19.65 -12.59
C CYS A 75 -30.17 -19.33 -12.31
N CYS A 76 -29.71 -18.11 -12.62
CA CYS A 76 -28.36 -17.67 -12.29
C CYS A 76 -28.15 -17.63 -10.76
N GLN A 77 -29.14 -17.16 -10.01
CA GLN A 77 -29.10 -17.14 -8.54
C GLN A 77 -29.03 -18.56 -7.95
N ALA A 78 -29.82 -19.50 -8.47
CA ALA A 78 -29.80 -20.89 -8.02
C ALA A 78 -28.47 -21.61 -8.35
N LEU A 79 -27.90 -21.36 -9.54
CA LEU A 79 -26.59 -21.90 -9.93
C LEU A 79 -25.46 -21.31 -9.07
N HIS A 80 -25.51 -20.00 -8.79
CA HIS A 80 -24.55 -19.36 -7.89
C HIS A 80 -24.69 -19.91 -6.47
N ALA A 81 -25.90 -20.04 -5.93
CA ALA A 81 -26.13 -20.64 -4.61
C ALA A 81 -25.61 -22.08 -4.51
N LEU A 82 -25.83 -22.89 -5.56
CA LEU A 82 -25.27 -24.25 -5.63
C LEU A 82 -23.73 -24.24 -5.69
N ALA A 83 -23.14 -23.32 -6.46
CA ALA A 83 -21.68 -23.15 -6.51
C ALA A 83 -21.12 -22.74 -5.14
N GLU A 84 -21.78 -21.82 -4.45
CA GLU A 84 -21.43 -21.37 -3.10
C GLU A 84 -21.51 -22.52 -2.08
N GLU A 85 -22.58 -23.30 -2.10
CA GLU A 85 -22.74 -24.49 -1.24
C GLU A 85 -21.62 -25.49 -1.48
N LYS A 86 -21.32 -25.80 -2.76
CA LYS A 86 -20.25 -26.72 -3.13
C LYS A 86 -18.89 -26.21 -2.68
N MET A 87 -18.57 -24.93 -2.92
CA MET A 87 -17.31 -24.32 -2.46
C MET A 87 -17.17 -24.40 -0.94
N GLN A 88 -18.24 -24.19 -0.19
CA GLN A 88 -18.23 -24.31 1.27
C GLN A 88 -17.98 -25.76 1.73
N GLU A 89 -18.66 -26.75 1.15
CA GLU A 89 -18.41 -28.17 1.41
C GLU A 89 -16.95 -28.53 1.13
N TYR A 90 -16.39 -28.05 0.02
CA TYR A 90 -15.00 -28.32 -0.35
C TYR A 90 -14.01 -27.66 0.58
N LYS A 91 -14.22 -26.39 0.97
CA LYS A 91 -13.31 -25.70 1.89
C LYS A 91 -13.27 -26.36 3.27
N ALA A 92 -14.38 -26.98 3.70
CA ALA A 92 -14.46 -27.75 4.93
C ALA A 92 -13.83 -29.16 4.83
N SER A 93 -13.60 -29.67 3.62
CA SER A 93 -12.93 -30.97 3.40
C SER A 93 -11.43 -30.90 3.69
N SER A 94 -10.76 -32.04 3.87
CA SER A 94 -9.33 -32.05 4.20
C SER A 94 -8.47 -31.47 3.06
N LEU A 95 -7.37 -30.78 3.38
CA LEU A 95 -6.41 -30.26 2.38
C LEU A 95 -5.94 -31.34 1.39
N LYS A 96 -5.89 -32.59 1.84
CA LYS A 96 -5.55 -33.74 0.99
C LYS A 96 -6.64 -34.00 -0.06
N GLU A 97 -7.92 -33.95 0.31
CA GLU A 97 -9.06 -34.08 -0.62
C GLU A 97 -9.14 -32.89 -1.58
N GLN A 98 -8.90 -31.67 -1.08
CA GLN A 98 -8.85 -30.45 -1.91
C GLN A 98 -7.79 -30.56 -3.02
N ARG A 99 -6.62 -31.15 -2.73
CA ARG A 99 -5.54 -31.37 -3.72
C ARG A 99 -5.84 -32.41 -4.80
N TYR A 100 -6.81 -33.31 -4.60
CA TYR A 100 -7.13 -34.38 -5.55
C TYR A 100 -8.24 -34.02 -6.53
N LEU A 101 -8.99 -32.94 -6.31
CA LEU A 101 -9.93 -32.43 -7.30
C LEU A 101 -9.24 -31.43 -8.23
N HIS A 102 -9.28 -31.70 -9.53
CA HIS A 102 -8.92 -30.75 -10.57
C HIS A 102 -10.01 -29.66 -10.71
N MET A 103 -10.11 -28.76 -9.73
CA MET A 103 -10.97 -27.58 -9.81
C MET A 103 -10.31 -26.52 -10.73
N PRO A 104 -11.08 -25.82 -11.59
CA PRO A 104 -10.59 -24.62 -12.27
C PRO A 104 -10.10 -23.58 -11.25
N ARG A 105 -8.99 -22.90 -11.52
CA ARG A 105 -8.39 -21.97 -10.53
C ARG A 105 -9.26 -20.81 -10.18
N ASP A 106 -10.01 -20.26 -11.13
CA ASP A 106 -10.85 -19.10 -10.83
C ASP A 106 -11.84 -19.45 -9.71
N LEU A 107 -12.33 -20.69 -9.69
CA LEU A 107 -13.16 -21.22 -8.61
C LEU A 107 -12.35 -21.50 -7.33
N GLU A 108 -11.12 -22.00 -7.44
CA GLU A 108 -10.24 -22.20 -6.28
C GLU A 108 -9.91 -20.86 -5.59
N ILE A 109 -9.62 -19.83 -6.37
CA ILE A 109 -9.36 -18.46 -5.93
C ILE A 109 -10.61 -17.89 -5.27
N GLN A 110 -11.78 -18.00 -5.93
CA GLN A 110 -13.06 -17.56 -5.35
C GLN A 110 -13.35 -18.27 -4.02
N MET A 111 -13.15 -19.59 -3.96
CA MET A 111 -13.31 -20.37 -2.74
C MET A 111 -12.34 -19.92 -1.65
N ASN A 112 -11.05 -19.79 -1.95
CA ASN A 112 -10.02 -19.43 -0.98
C ASN A 112 -10.21 -18.02 -0.43
N ARG A 113 -10.72 -17.08 -1.24
CA ARG A 113 -10.95 -15.68 -0.84
C ARG A 113 -12.30 -15.45 -0.19
N GLY A 114 -13.36 -16.00 -0.77
CA GLY A 114 -14.73 -15.81 -0.29
C GLY A 114 -15.03 -16.60 0.96
N ARG A 115 -14.31 -17.71 1.20
CA ARG A 115 -14.54 -18.62 2.33
C ARG A 115 -13.31 -18.75 3.24
N PHE A 116 -12.45 -17.73 3.27
CA PHE A 116 -11.35 -17.68 4.23
C PHE A 116 -11.92 -17.55 5.65
N THR A 117 -11.58 -18.48 6.53
CA THR A 117 -12.14 -18.54 7.90
C THR A 117 -11.37 -17.67 8.90
N GLY A 118 -10.16 -17.24 8.56
CA GLY A 118 -9.32 -16.43 9.47
C GLY A 118 -8.87 -17.19 10.73
N GLU A 119 -8.92 -18.51 10.71
CA GLU A 119 -8.50 -19.33 11.86
C GLU A 119 -7.01 -19.10 12.15
N GLY A 120 -6.68 -18.63 13.36
CA GLY A 120 -5.31 -18.23 13.72
C GLY A 120 -4.86 -16.86 13.18
N ALA A 121 -5.68 -16.16 12.39
CA ALA A 121 -5.36 -14.84 11.88
C ALA A 121 -5.44 -13.75 12.97
N ILE A 122 -4.71 -12.66 12.74
CA ILE A 122 -4.70 -11.49 13.62
C ILE A 122 -5.47 -10.36 12.94
N ALA A 123 -6.54 -9.88 13.57
CA ALA A 123 -7.27 -8.71 13.08
C ALA A 123 -6.45 -7.44 13.25
N VAL A 124 -6.50 -6.58 12.23
CA VAL A 124 -6.20 -5.15 12.34
C VAL A 124 -7.50 -4.46 12.69
N CYS A 125 -7.75 -4.20 13.97
CA CYS A 125 -9.04 -3.72 14.45
C CYS A 125 -9.26 -2.24 14.14
N SER A 126 -8.24 -1.42 14.39
CA SER A 126 -8.31 0.03 14.17
C SER A 126 -6.94 0.58 13.83
N ALA A 127 -6.94 1.79 13.27
CA ALA A 127 -5.73 2.54 12.97
C ALA A 127 -5.91 4.03 13.31
N SER A 128 -4.80 4.71 13.57
CA SER A 128 -4.69 6.15 13.43
C SER A 128 -3.36 6.52 12.80
N SER A 129 -3.34 7.61 12.05
CA SER A 129 -2.13 8.06 11.38
C SER A 129 -2.02 9.58 11.30
N ARG A 130 -0.78 10.04 11.09
CA ARG A 130 -0.41 11.35 10.59
C ARG A 130 0.49 11.09 9.39
N GLN A 131 -0.02 11.38 8.21
CA GLN A 131 0.69 11.16 6.95
C GLN A 131 0.96 12.50 6.29
N ALA A 132 1.80 12.50 5.25
CA ALA A 132 1.96 13.68 4.42
C ALA A 132 0.61 14.12 3.86
N ALA A 133 0.33 15.42 3.94
CA ALA A 133 -0.88 16.10 3.48
C ALA A 133 -2.22 15.68 4.13
N SER A 134 -2.28 14.65 4.98
CA SER A 134 -3.54 14.21 5.60
C SER A 134 -3.35 13.55 6.97
N HIS A 135 -4.24 13.90 7.91
CA HIS A 135 -4.39 13.23 9.21
C HIS A 135 -5.55 12.22 9.21
N ASP A 136 -6.29 12.13 8.11
CA ASP A 136 -7.33 11.12 7.90
C ASP A 136 -6.80 10.00 7.01
N ALA A 137 -6.85 8.77 7.54
CA ALA A 137 -6.30 7.58 6.91
C ALA A 137 -7.00 7.25 5.58
N LEU A 138 -8.34 7.37 5.56
CA LEU A 138 -9.15 7.06 4.38
C LEU A 138 -8.83 8.05 3.26
N SER A 139 -8.93 9.35 3.53
CA SER A 139 -8.62 10.41 2.56
C SER A 139 -7.20 10.28 2.02
N TRP A 140 -6.24 9.95 2.90
CA TRP A 140 -4.85 9.72 2.51
C TRP A 140 -4.71 8.55 1.51
N ALA A 141 -5.34 7.41 1.78
CA ALA A 141 -5.27 6.23 0.91
C ALA A 141 -6.02 6.47 -0.41
N MET A 142 -7.21 7.07 -0.36
CA MET A 142 -8.01 7.32 -1.56
C MET A 142 -7.31 8.24 -2.56
N ALA A 143 -6.47 9.16 -2.09
CA ALA A 143 -5.68 10.03 -2.94
C ALA A 143 -4.62 9.31 -3.79
N PHE A 144 -4.27 8.05 -3.49
CA PHE A 144 -3.39 7.27 -4.36
C PHE A 144 -4.06 6.91 -5.69
N PHE A 145 -5.39 6.70 -5.73
CA PHE A 145 -6.10 6.36 -6.97
C PHE A 145 -5.93 7.40 -8.09
N PRO A 146 -6.09 8.72 -7.84
CA PRO A 146 -5.78 9.74 -8.84
C PRO A 146 -4.28 10.01 -9.01
N ASN A 147 -3.39 9.13 -8.52
CA ASN A 147 -1.93 9.29 -8.55
C ASN A 147 -1.45 10.58 -7.86
N ALA A 148 -1.93 10.86 -6.63
CA ALA A 148 -1.38 11.94 -5.83
C ALA A 148 0.14 11.81 -5.65
N ASP A 149 0.80 12.95 -5.48
CA ASP A 149 2.23 13.05 -5.35
C ASP A 149 2.57 14.05 -4.24
N TYR A 150 2.98 13.54 -3.08
CA TYR A 150 3.14 14.33 -1.86
C TYR A 150 4.54 14.89 -1.66
N ALA A 151 5.46 14.74 -2.61
CA ALA A 151 6.73 15.44 -2.46
C ALA A 151 6.56 16.96 -2.66
N GLU A 152 7.22 17.67 -1.77
CA GLU A 152 7.37 19.10 -1.76
C GLU A 152 8.82 19.43 -1.40
N GLU A 153 9.21 20.69 -1.57
CA GLU A 153 10.49 21.15 -1.07
C GLU A 153 10.50 21.13 0.47
N VAL A 154 11.67 20.94 1.09
CA VAL A 154 11.80 20.99 2.55
C VAL A 154 11.16 22.27 3.09
N PRO A 155 10.13 22.17 3.96
CA PRO A 155 9.48 23.35 4.51
C PRO A 155 10.45 24.18 5.35
N SER A 156 10.36 25.50 5.25
CA SER A 156 11.21 26.42 6.03
C SER A 156 11.06 26.27 7.55
N LEU A 157 9.93 25.72 8.00
CA LEU A 157 9.68 25.39 9.41
C LEU A 157 10.58 24.24 9.90
N ARG A 158 11.12 23.41 9.01
CA ARG A 158 12.04 22.31 9.36
C ARG A 158 13.49 22.81 9.42
N TRP A 159 14.01 23.24 8.28
CA TRP A 159 15.30 23.91 8.15
C TRP A 159 15.36 24.62 6.80
N SER A 160 16.27 25.59 6.66
CA SER A 160 16.57 26.15 5.34
C SER A 160 17.44 25.17 4.54
N TYR A 161 16.88 24.59 3.48
CA TYR A 161 17.63 23.67 2.62
C TYR A 161 18.70 24.38 1.77
N GLU A 162 18.58 25.69 1.54
CA GLU A 162 19.51 26.48 0.72
C GLU A 162 20.95 26.42 1.24
N ALA A 163 21.11 26.29 2.56
CA ALA A 163 22.43 26.18 3.19
C ALA A 163 23.19 24.91 2.79
N VAL A 164 22.47 23.83 2.47
CA VAL A 164 23.01 22.49 2.22
C VAL A 164 22.77 21.98 0.80
N TYR A 165 21.87 22.59 0.03
CA TYR A 165 21.59 22.20 -1.34
C TYR A 165 22.69 22.67 -2.31
N GLU A 166 23.01 21.85 -3.30
CA GLU A 166 23.87 22.18 -4.44
C GLU A 166 23.28 21.54 -5.70
N ASP A 167 22.98 22.35 -6.71
CA ASP A 167 22.31 21.91 -7.94
C ASP A 167 23.31 21.48 -9.02
N ASP A 168 24.57 21.93 -8.93
CA ASP A 168 25.55 21.69 -9.98
C ASP A 168 25.84 20.17 -10.11
N PRO A 169 25.49 19.54 -11.26
CA PRO A 169 25.70 18.12 -11.46
C PRO A 169 27.20 17.76 -11.50
N LEU A 170 28.08 18.71 -11.86
CA LEU A 170 29.51 18.53 -12.05
C LEU A 170 30.33 18.75 -10.78
N VAL A 171 29.73 19.33 -9.74
CA VAL A 171 30.44 19.66 -8.49
C VAL A 171 29.93 18.78 -7.35
N TRP A 172 30.74 17.82 -6.93
CA TRP A 172 30.52 17.14 -5.65
C TRP A 172 31.20 17.95 -4.54
N GLN A 173 30.42 18.51 -3.63
CA GLN A 173 30.93 19.21 -2.45
C GLN A 173 30.62 18.39 -1.18
N PRO A 174 31.62 18.09 -0.33
CA PRO A 174 31.37 17.52 0.98
C PRO A 174 30.39 18.40 1.78
N GLY A 175 29.43 17.78 2.45
CA GLY A 175 28.44 18.51 3.25
C GLY A 175 27.27 19.11 2.46
N LYS A 176 27.17 18.84 1.15
CA LYS A 176 26.03 19.24 0.31
C LYS A 176 25.12 18.07 -0.06
N THR A 177 23.88 18.39 -0.40
CA THR A 177 22.87 17.45 -0.93
C THR A 177 22.37 17.94 -2.28
N LYS A 178 22.02 16.99 -3.15
CA LYS A 178 21.35 17.26 -4.45
C LYS A 178 19.85 17.04 -4.38
N CYS A 179 19.31 16.77 -3.18
CA CYS A 179 17.89 16.56 -2.97
C CYS A 179 17.39 17.62 -1.98
N LYS A 180 16.37 18.36 -2.38
CA LYS A 180 15.65 19.31 -1.54
C LYS A 180 14.18 18.96 -1.33
N HIS A 181 13.78 17.75 -1.72
CA HIS A 181 12.39 17.30 -1.69
C HIS A 181 12.14 16.20 -0.66
N GLY A 182 10.93 16.15 -0.13
CA GLY A 182 10.44 15.09 0.74
C GLY A 182 8.93 15.18 0.87
N ALA A 183 8.32 14.20 1.54
CA ALA A 183 6.91 14.26 1.93
C ALA A 183 6.83 14.51 3.43
N PHE A 184 6.16 15.58 3.87
CA PHE A 184 6.20 16.05 5.26
C PHE A 184 4.83 15.97 5.94
N VAL A 185 4.86 15.63 7.22
CA VAL A 185 3.71 15.70 8.13
C VAL A 185 3.63 17.10 8.70
N ASP A 186 2.43 17.68 8.72
CA ASP A 186 2.19 19.00 9.29
C ASP A 186 2.07 18.95 10.83
N GLY A 187 2.45 20.05 11.48
CA GLY A 187 2.17 20.25 12.91
C GLY A 187 2.94 19.34 13.87
N ILE A 188 4.12 18.82 13.48
CA ILE A 188 4.92 17.92 14.32
C ILE A 188 5.40 18.58 15.63
N GLU A 189 5.38 19.91 15.70
CA GLU A 189 5.69 20.69 16.88
C GLU A 189 4.55 20.74 17.90
N LEU A 190 3.32 20.44 17.48
CA LEU A 190 2.11 20.48 18.31
C LEU A 190 2.01 19.23 19.18
N PHE A 191 1.47 19.40 20.40
CA PHE A 191 1.20 18.29 21.31
C PHE A 191 0.29 18.70 22.47
N ASP A 192 -0.72 17.89 22.80
CA ASP A 192 -1.56 18.12 23.97
C ASP A 192 -0.92 17.60 25.26
N CYS A 193 -0.11 18.47 25.88
CA CYS A 193 0.54 18.18 27.17
C CYS A 193 -0.45 17.81 28.29
N VAL A 194 -1.64 18.42 28.29
CA VAL A 194 -2.62 18.26 29.38
C VAL A 194 -3.30 16.90 29.27
N ALA A 195 -3.69 16.49 28.06
CA ALA A 195 -4.31 15.19 27.81
C ALA A 195 -3.40 14.03 28.28
N PHE A 196 -2.10 14.12 28.02
CA PHE A 196 -1.13 13.07 28.38
C PHE A 196 -0.45 13.29 29.74
N ARG A 197 -0.83 14.32 30.49
CA ARG A 197 -0.27 14.66 31.82
C ARG A 197 1.25 14.83 31.80
N ILE A 198 1.78 15.39 30.71
CA ILE A 198 3.20 15.69 30.54
C ILE A 198 3.42 17.18 30.82
N ALA A 199 4.46 17.51 31.58
CA ALA A 199 4.77 18.90 31.85
C ALA A 199 5.26 19.59 30.56
N ARG A 200 4.90 20.87 30.35
CA ARG A 200 5.30 21.60 29.13
C ARG A 200 6.81 21.64 28.89
N HIS A 201 7.59 21.77 29.97
CA HIS A 201 9.05 21.75 29.89
C HIS A 201 9.59 20.38 29.43
N GLU A 202 8.95 19.29 29.84
CA GLU A 202 9.32 17.96 29.38
C GLU A 202 8.97 17.80 27.90
N ALA A 203 7.74 18.18 27.52
CA ALA A 203 7.26 18.09 26.15
C ALA A 203 8.13 18.87 25.15
N SER A 204 8.67 20.04 25.52
CA SER A 204 9.57 20.81 24.64
C SER A 204 10.90 20.11 24.37
N GLY A 205 11.34 19.21 25.26
CA GLY A 205 12.54 18.39 25.07
C GLY A 205 12.25 16.99 24.52
N MET A 206 10.98 16.65 24.27
CA MET A 206 10.57 15.36 23.71
C MET A 206 10.66 15.34 22.18
N ASP A 207 11.23 14.26 21.65
CA ASP A 207 11.17 13.92 20.23
C ASP A 207 9.70 14.00 19.76
N PRO A 208 9.40 14.74 18.68
CA PRO A 208 8.04 14.83 18.13
C PRO A 208 7.44 13.46 17.80
N GLY A 209 8.25 12.47 17.44
CA GLY A 209 7.79 11.10 17.20
C GLY A 209 7.23 10.44 18.45
N HIS A 210 7.82 10.69 19.64
CA HIS A 210 7.25 10.22 20.91
C HIS A 210 5.88 10.84 21.18
N ARG A 211 5.75 12.15 20.91
CA ARG A 211 4.53 12.93 21.14
C ARG A 211 3.40 12.44 20.23
N LEU A 212 3.67 12.36 18.93
CA LEU A 212 2.68 11.90 17.95
C LEU A 212 2.33 10.41 18.14
N THR A 213 3.27 9.56 18.57
CA THR A 213 2.96 8.15 18.89
C THR A 213 1.99 8.02 20.05
N LEU A 214 2.05 8.90 21.05
CA LEU A 214 1.07 8.94 22.14
C LEU A 214 -0.33 9.31 21.60
N GLU A 215 -0.40 10.31 20.72
CA GLU A 215 -1.65 10.74 20.08
C GLU A 215 -2.25 9.67 19.19
N THR A 216 -1.52 9.20 18.17
CA THR A 216 -2.00 8.21 17.21
C THR A 216 -2.33 6.89 17.89
N GLY A 217 -1.51 6.47 18.87
CA GLY A 217 -1.74 5.22 19.57
C GLY A 217 -2.96 5.28 20.49
N PHE A 218 -3.16 6.40 21.18
CA PHE A 218 -4.38 6.61 21.97
C PHE A 218 -5.64 6.66 21.08
N GLU A 219 -5.58 7.38 19.96
CA GLU A 219 -6.69 7.46 18.99
C GLU A 219 -7.05 6.08 18.43
N ALA A 220 -6.07 5.27 18.07
CA ALA A 220 -6.31 3.90 17.59
C ALA A 220 -6.99 3.05 18.67
N LEU A 221 -6.51 3.10 19.91
CA LEU A 221 -7.13 2.39 21.03
C LEU A 221 -8.57 2.84 21.30
N VAL A 222 -8.84 4.14 21.26
CA VAL A 222 -10.19 4.69 21.45
C VAL A 222 -11.14 4.29 20.31
N ARG A 223 -10.66 4.30 19.06
CA ARG A 223 -11.43 3.81 17.89
C ARG A 223 -11.82 2.34 18.01
N ASP A 224 -11.00 1.54 18.67
CA ASP A 224 -11.25 0.13 18.98
C ASP A 224 -12.03 -0.07 20.30
N GLY A 225 -12.56 1.01 20.88
CA GLY A 225 -13.46 0.98 22.04
C GLY A 225 -12.77 0.95 23.41
N TYR A 226 -11.44 1.09 23.48
CA TYR A 226 -10.75 1.16 24.77
C TYR A 226 -10.97 2.50 25.48
N THR A 227 -11.05 2.43 26.81
CA THR A 227 -11.07 3.58 27.71
C THR A 227 -9.81 3.61 28.56
N ALA A 228 -9.46 4.77 29.13
CA ALA A 228 -8.34 4.87 30.08
C ALA A 228 -8.47 3.87 31.25
N ARG A 229 -9.71 3.58 31.69
CA ARG A 229 -9.99 2.62 32.76
C ARG A 229 -9.74 1.17 32.33
N SER A 230 -10.10 0.79 31.10
CA SER A 230 -9.89 -0.58 30.60
C SER A 230 -8.42 -0.87 30.29
N LEU A 231 -7.63 0.16 29.93
CA LEU A 231 -6.20 0.01 29.66
C LEU A 231 -5.36 -0.14 30.94
N LEU A 232 -5.75 0.56 32.03
CA LEU A 232 -5.01 0.58 33.27
C LEU A 232 -4.81 -0.84 33.85
N ASN A 233 -3.54 -1.22 34.05
CA ASN A 233 -3.08 -2.54 34.49
C ASN A 233 -3.38 -3.71 33.52
N SER A 234 -3.85 -3.45 32.30
CA SER A 234 -4.07 -4.49 31.30
C SER A 234 -2.75 -5.05 30.77
N ARG A 235 -2.78 -6.28 30.25
CA ARG A 235 -1.61 -6.96 29.65
C ARG A 235 -1.41 -6.66 28.16
N GLY A 236 -1.96 -5.55 27.65
CA GLY A 236 -1.74 -5.14 26.26
C GLY A 236 -0.27 -4.93 25.96
N GLY A 237 0.20 -5.48 24.84
CA GLY A 237 1.58 -5.31 24.37
C GLY A 237 1.76 -4.02 23.57
N VAL A 238 2.95 -3.43 23.64
CA VAL A 238 3.34 -2.19 22.96
C VAL A 238 4.60 -2.47 22.13
N TYR A 239 4.47 -2.32 20.81
CA TYR A 239 5.55 -2.56 19.85
C TYR A 239 5.73 -1.30 19.02
N VAL A 240 6.90 -0.68 19.14
CA VAL A 240 7.16 0.63 18.52
C VAL A 240 8.34 0.52 17.58
N ALA A 241 8.10 0.78 16.30
CA ALA A 241 9.15 0.89 15.29
C ALA A 241 9.57 2.36 15.15
N ASN A 242 10.81 2.68 15.47
CA ASN A 242 11.24 4.07 15.53
C ASN A 242 12.65 4.28 15.00
N PRO A 243 12.93 5.44 14.40
CA PRO A 243 14.27 5.78 14.00
C PRO A 243 15.19 5.89 15.22
N PRO A 244 16.50 5.76 14.98
CA PRO A 244 17.50 6.16 15.95
C PRO A 244 17.37 7.65 16.35
N PRO A 245 17.67 8.03 17.61
CA PRO A 245 17.51 9.41 18.11
C PRO A 245 18.49 10.45 17.54
N GLN A 246 19.30 10.09 16.54
CA GLN A 246 20.42 10.89 16.03
C GLN A 246 19.93 12.20 15.42
N GLU A 247 18.91 12.16 14.56
CA GLU A 247 18.37 13.38 13.95
C GLU A 247 17.81 14.32 15.02
N TRP A 248 17.01 13.79 15.94
CA TRP A 248 16.53 14.58 17.08
C TRP A 248 17.68 15.13 17.90
N SER A 249 18.73 14.36 18.18
CA SER A 249 19.88 14.81 18.98
C SER A 249 20.60 16.00 18.35
N MET A 250 20.62 16.09 17.02
CA MET A 250 21.25 17.18 16.27
C MET A 250 20.36 18.43 16.10
N THR A 251 19.09 18.41 16.53
CA THR A 251 18.25 19.61 16.52
C THR A 251 18.65 20.59 17.61
N GLU A 252 18.56 21.89 17.26
CA GLU A 252 18.65 22.97 18.24
C GLU A 252 17.40 22.96 19.12
N LYS A 253 17.56 22.63 20.40
CA LYS A 253 16.46 22.53 21.37
C LYS A 253 16.93 22.79 22.79
N ASP A 254 15.98 23.09 23.68
CA ASP A 254 16.24 23.15 25.10
C ASP A 254 16.43 21.74 25.68
N ILE A 255 17.68 21.36 25.93
CA ILE A 255 18.06 20.06 26.49
C ILE A 255 17.70 19.92 27.97
N SER A 256 17.38 21.01 28.68
CA SER A 256 17.05 20.98 30.11
C SER A 256 15.68 20.33 30.37
N GLY A 257 14.77 20.40 29.40
CA GLY A 257 13.41 19.93 29.52
C GLY A 257 13.24 18.41 29.41
N GLY A 258 13.86 17.79 28.40
CA GLY A 258 13.68 16.35 28.12
C GLY A 258 14.66 15.42 28.83
N GLY A 259 15.84 15.94 29.22
CA GLY A 259 16.91 15.17 29.83
C GLY A 259 17.22 13.87 29.06
N VAL A 260 17.51 12.79 29.80
CA VAL A 260 17.80 11.45 29.24
C VAL A 260 16.57 10.83 28.55
N CYS A 261 15.36 11.28 28.89
CA CYS A 261 14.09 10.70 28.44
C CYS A 261 13.52 11.37 27.18
N GLY A 262 14.26 12.31 26.59
CA GLY A 262 13.79 13.14 25.48
C GLY A 262 13.64 12.41 24.14
N GLY A 263 14.57 11.51 23.79
CA GLY A 263 14.60 10.90 22.45
C GLY A 263 14.88 9.41 22.35
N GLY A 264 15.22 8.71 23.44
CA GLY A 264 15.56 7.28 23.35
C GLY A 264 14.38 6.42 22.87
N GLY A 265 14.60 5.56 21.87
CA GLY A 265 13.54 4.70 21.31
C GLY A 265 12.86 3.79 22.33
N SER A 266 13.62 3.21 23.26
CA SER A 266 13.06 2.43 24.38
C SER A 266 12.21 3.27 25.34
N ILE A 267 12.48 4.58 25.43
CA ILE A 267 11.67 5.51 26.20
C ILE A 267 10.35 5.78 25.49
N ALA A 268 10.27 5.74 24.16
CA ALA A 268 9.02 5.95 23.44
C ALA A 268 7.95 4.91 23.79
N CYS A 269 8.27 3.62 23.62
CA CYS A 269 7.35 2.53 23.96
C CYS A 269 7.10 2.46 25.47
N GLY A 270 8.14 2.68 26.29
CA GLY A 270 8.04 2.70 27.75
C GLY A 270 7.12 3.82 28.25
N ARG A 271 7.22 5.01 27.64
CA ARG A 271 6.37 6.17 27.94
C ARG A 271 4.92 5.91 27.54
N PHE A 272 4.69 5.31 26.38
CA PHE A 272 3.35 4.90 25.96
C PHE A 272 2.73 3.94 26.99
N SER A 273 3.47 2.91 27.38
CA SER A 273 3.03 1.95 28.41
C SER A 273 2.78 2.62 29.75
N TYR A 274 3.67 3.52 30.17
CA TYR A 274 3.58 4.25 31.45
C TYR A 274 2.33 5.13 31.50
N ILE A 275 2.08 5.92 30.46
CA ILE A 275 0.96 6.87 30.42
C ILE A 275 -0.39 6.15 30.39
N HIS A 276 -0.49 5.05 29.65
CA HIS A 276 -1.73 4.26 29.54
C HIS A 276 -1.84 3.14 30.59
N GLY A 277 -0.81 2.96 31.43
CA GLY A 277 -0.79 1.97 32.51
C GLY A 277 -0.74 0.51 32.04
N LEU A 278 -0.14 0.24 30.88
CA LEU A 278 -0.04 -1.09 30.29
C LEU A 278 1.08 -1.92 30.95
N LYS A 279 0.87 -3.23 31.06
CA LYS A 279 1.78 -4.19 31.71
C LYS A 279 2.20 -5.35 30.81
N GLY A 280 1.84 -5.32 29.53
CA GLY A 280 2.27 -6.33 28.56
C GLY A 280 3.73 -6.12 28.12
N PRO A 281 4.18 -6.91 27.12
CA PRO A 281 5.46 -6.71 26.46
C PRO A 281 5.59 -5.27 25.94
N CYS A 282 6.75 -4.66 26.10
CA CYS A 282 7.01 -3.29 25.66
C CYS A 282 8.36 -3.25 24.94
N ILE A 283 8.32 -3.16 23.61
CA ILE A 283 9.48 -3.39 22.74
C ILE A 283 9.61 -2.24 21.75
N SER A 284 10.80 -1.67 21.67
CA SER A 284 11.21 -0.77 20.59
C SER A 284 12.00 -1.57 19.56
N VAL A 285 11.72 -1.37 18.27
CA VAL A 285 12.30 -2.10 17.15
C VAL A 285 12.94 -1.10 16.19
N ASP A 286 14.22 -1.32 15.92
CA ASP A 286 14.98 -0.60 14.90
C ASP A 286 15.73 -1.62 14.04
N VAL A 287 15.20 -1.83 12.84
CA VAL A 287 15.81 -2.55 11.73
C VAL A 287 15.58 -1.75 10.45
N GLU A 288 15.74 -0.43 10.52
CA GLU A 288 15.57 0.51 9.40
C GLU A 288 14.20 0.34 8.67
N GLY A 289 14.20 0.21 7.35
CA GLY A 289 13.00 0.10 6.51
C GLY A 289 12.07 -1.09 6.82
N ALA A 290 12.55 -2.12 7.53
CA ALA A 290 11.73 -3.28 7.91
C ALA A 290 11.09 -3.14 9.31
N SER A 291 11.36 -2.06 10.05
CA SER A 291 11.07 -1.96 11.49
C SER A 291 9.61 -2.20 11.86
N SER A 292 8.68 -1.53 11.16
CA SER A 292 7.25 -1.65 11.46
C SER A 292 6.69 -3.04 11.20
N LEU A 293 7.07 -3.71 10.11
CA LEU A 293 6.61 -5.08 9.86
C LEU A 293 7.24 -6.08 10.83
N VAL A 294 8.50 -5.88 11.24
CA VAL A 294 9.11 -6.72 12.30
C VAL A 294 8.41 -6.51 13.64
N ALA A 295 8.04 -5.27 13.99
CA ALA A 295 7.26 -4.98 15.18
C ALA A 295 5.88 -5.68 15.15
N VAL A 296 5.22 -5.67 14.00
CA VAL A 296 3.97 -6.42 13.78
C VAL A 296 4.19 -7.92 13.90
N ASN A 297 5.24 -8.48 13.29
CA ASN A 297 5.57 -9.91 13.38
C ASN A 297 5.79 -10.36 14.84
N PHE A 298 6.45 -9.54 15.66
CA PHE A 298 6.58 -9.80 17.10
C PHE A 298 5.24 -9.70 17.84
N ALA A 299 4.41 -8.71 17.52
CA ALA A 299 3.07 -8.60 18.09
C ALA A 299 2.20 -9.82 17.75
N CYS A 300 2.18 -10.26 16.50
CA CYS A 300 1.49 -11.48 16.06
C CYS A 300 1.96 -12.71 16.83
N SER A 301 3.27 -12.83 17.07
CA SER A 301 3.84 -13.94 17.85
C SER A 301 3.39 -13.95 19.31
N ASN A 302 3.16 -12.78 19.93
CA ASN A 302 2.64 -12.66 21.29
C ASN A 302 1.11 -12.74 21.36
N LEU A 303 0.40 -12.40 20.30
CA LEU A 303 -1.05 -12.56 20.21
C LEU A 303 -1.47 -14.00 19.93
N SER A 304 -0.64 -14.73 19.17
CA SER A 304 -0.88 -16.13 18.84
C SER A 304 -0.91 -17.00 20.08
N ARG A 305 -1.96 -17.83 20.18
CA ARG A 305 -2.12 -18.80 21.27
C ARG A 305 -1.30 -20.07 21.07
N THR A 306 -0.82 -20.33 19.86
CA THR A 306 0.02 -21.49 19.53
C THR A 306 1.52 -21.20 19.74
N GLY A 307 1.85 -19.96 20.12
CA GLY A 307 3.21 -19.51 20.39
C GLY A 307 3.78 -20.03 21.73
N LYS A 308 5.08 -19.80 21.94
CA LYS A 308 5.78 -20.14 23.18
C LYS A 308 5.51 -19.16 24.33
N TRP A 309 4.95 -17.99 24.03
CA TRP A 309 4.76 -16.89 24.96
C TRP A 309 3.34 -16.92 25.55
N GLU A 310 3.18 -16.38 26.75
CA GLU A 310 1.84 -16.15 27.32
C GLU A 310 1.08 -15.19 26.38
N PRO A 311 -0.09 -15.59 25.85
CA PRO A 311 -0.79 -14.78 24.87
C PRO A 311 -1.30 -13.48 25.49
N ILE A 312 -1.14 -12.37 24.77
CA ILE A 312 -1.64 -11.05 25.19
C ILE A 312 -3.05 -10.79 24.63
N PRO A 313 -3.90 -10.01 25.33
CA PRO A 313 -5.27 -9.76 24.89
C PRO A 313 -5.38 -8.86 23.66
N PHE A 314 -4.39 -7.99 23.46
CA PHE A 314 -4.24 -7.09 22.32
C PHE A 314 -2.79 -6.60 22.24
N ALA A 315 -2.41 -6.10 21.08
CA ALA A 315 -1.16 -5.39 20.88
C ALA A 315 -1.41 -4.05 20.20
N ILE A 316 -0.65 -3.03 20.56
CA ILE A 316 -0.53 -1.82 19.77
C ILE A 316 0.82 -1.82 19.06
N CYS A 317 0.78 -1.70 17.73
CA CYS A 317 1.95 -1.48 16.91
C CYS A 317 1.94 -0.03 16.47
N SER A 318 2.97 0.73 16.83
CA SER A 318 3.13 2.11 16.39
C SER A 318 4.45 2.29 15.67
N SER A 319 4.51 3.24 14.75
CA SER A 319 5.74 3.60 14.07
C SER A 319 5.78 5.09 13.75
N TRP A 320 6.99 5.63 13.66
CA TRP A 320 7.18 6.94 13.04
C TRP A 320 8.48 7.00 12.24
N ASN A 321 8.53 7.92 11.30
CA ASN A 321 9.75 8.48 10.75
C ASN A 321 9.50 9.98 10.52
N LEU A 322 10.35 10.82 11.10
CA LEU A 322 10.28 12.28 10.98
C LEU A 322 11.65 12.81 10.56
N LEU A 323 11.65 13.77 9.67
CA LEU A 323 12.81 14.45 9.12
C LEU A 323 13.04 15.71 9.94
N LEU A 324 14.06 15.66 10.79
CA LEU A 324 14.32 16.67 11.81
C LEU A 324 15.62 17.42 11.56
N ASN A 325 16.52 16.87 10.71
CA ASN A 325 17.82 17.49 10.47
C ASN A 325 18.33 17.28 9.02
N PRO A 326 18.97 18.30 8.39
CA PRO A 326 19.52 18.18 7.03
C PRO A 326 20.61 17.13 6.86
N MET A 327 21.27 16.68 7.93
CA MET A 327 22.37 15.71 7.83
C MET A 327 21.95 14.40 7.18
N SER A 328 20.70 13.96 7.32
CA SER A 328 20.20 12.75 6.66
C SER A 328 20.15 12.91 5.13
N TYR A 329 19.87 14.11 4.64
CA TYR A 329 19.91 14.45 3.21
C TYR A 329 21.34 14.47 2.66
N ILE A 330 22.28 15.05 3.42
CA ILE A 330 23.70 15.10 3.05
C ILE A 330 24.27 13.68 2.96
N HIS A 331 24.07 12.86 3.99
CA HIS A 331 24.55 11.47 3.99
C HIS A 331 23.86 10.63 2.91
N GLY A 332 22.56 10.83 2.68
CA GLY A 332 21.81 10.12 1.65
C GLY A 332 22.27 10.46 0.24
N SER A 333 22.54 11.74 -0.06
CA SER A 333 23.15 12.13 -1.34
C SER A 333 24.56 11.59 -1.50
N ALA A 334 25.38 11.61 -0.44
CA ALA A 334 26.73 11.07 -0.46
C ALA A 334 26.77 9.55 -0.71
N SER A 335 25.73 8.86 -0.27
CA SER A 335 25.57 7.41 -0.46
C SER A 335 24.86 7.05 -1.77
N GLY A 336 24.43 8.04 -2.55
CA GLY A 336 23.71 7.85 -3.82
C GLY A 336 22.38 7.12 -3.68
N ILE A 337 21.70 7.26 -2.53
CA ILE A 337 20.37 6.67 -2.28
C ILE A 337 19.24 7.67 -2.52
N LEU A 338 19.54 8.98 -2.47
CA LEU A 338 18.54 10.02 -2.73
C LEU A 338 18.46 10.38 -4.21
N SER A 339 17.22 10.50 -4.71
CA SER A 339 16.99 10.99 -6.06
C SER A 339 17.30 12.49 -6.15
N PRO A 340 18.17 12.92 -7.08
CA PRO A 340 18.38 14.34 -7.35
C PRO A 340 17.16 14.97 -8.06
N LYS A 341 16.27 14.15 -8.64
CA LYS A 341 15.06 14.62 -9.34
C LYS A 341 13.92 14.97 -8.40
N GLY A 342 14.06 14.70 -7.11
CA GLY A 342 13.04 15.06 -6.11
C GLY A 342 11.76 14.22 -6.13
N ARG A 343 11.76 13.08 -6.81
CA ARG A 343 10.63 12.12 -6.83
C ARG A 343 11.14 10.68 -6.78
N VAL A 344 10.25 9.74 -6.51
CA VAL A 344 10.55 8.30 -6.52
C VAL A 344 9.99 7.68 -7.80
N PHE A 345 10.88 7.20 -8.67
CA PHE A 345 10.52 6.58 -9.95
C PHE A 345 10.61 5.05 -9.83
N ALA A 346 9.79 4.46 -8.96
CA ALA A 346 9.82 3.01 -8.70
C ALA A 346 9.53 2.22 -9.99
N PHE A 347 10.41 1.25 -10.30
CA PHE A 347 10.35 0.36 -11.47
C PHE A 347 10.48 1.03 -12.85
N ASP A 348 10.61 2.36 -12.89
CA ASP A 348 10.74 3.13 -14.13
C ASP A 348 12.20 3.16 -14.62
N ALA A 349 12.41 3.28 -15.93
CA ALA A 349 13.73 3.36 -16.54
C ALA A 349 14.55 4.57 -16.04
N SER A 350 13.87 5.59 -15.49
CA SER A 350 14.46 6.82 -14.99
C SER A 350 14.76 6.82 -13.47
N ALA A 351 14.59 5.67 -12.81
CA ALA A 351 14.89 5.41 -11.41
C ALA A 351 16.31 5.85 -11.01
N SER A 352 16.43 6.62 -9.92
CA SER A 352 17.68 7.29 -9.50
C SER A 352 17.85 7.43 -7.98
N GLY A 353 17.14 6.60 -7.22
CA GLY A 353 16.99 6.70 -5.77
C GLY A 353 15.60 7.19 -5.37
N TYR A 354 15.41 7.42 -4.08
CA TYR A 354 14.15 7.88 -3.51
C TYR A 354 14.26 9.27 -2.88
N ILE A 355 13.14 9.89 -2.53
CA ILE A 355 13.08 11.00 -1.58
C ILE A 355 12.65 10.48 -0.22
N ARG A 356 12.93 11.24 0.83
CA ARG A 356 12.52 10.89 2.20
C ARG A 356 11.03 11.22 2.39
N GLY A 357 10.35 10.48 3.25
CA GLY A 357 8.96 10.74 3.60
C GLY A 357 8.74 10.63 5.10
N GLU A 358 7.77 11.37 5.62
CA GLU A 358 7.36 11.32 7.01
C GLU A 358 6.05 10.55 7.18
N SER A 359 5.92 9.93 8.35
CA SER A 359 4.70 9.24 8.76
C SER A 359 4.73 8.94 10.25
N VAL A 360 3.56 8.96 10.87
CA VAL A 360 3.30 8.36 12.17
C VAL A 360 2.05 7.49 12.04
N VAL A 361 2.12 6.21 12.40
CA VAL A 361 0.98 5.29 12.29
C VAL A 361 0.90 4.44 13.54
N SER A 362 -0.30 4.20 14.02
CA SER A 362 -0.59 3.24 15.08
C SER A 362 -1.74 2.34 14.67
N ILE A 363 -1.59 1.03 14.88
CA ILE A 363 -2.65 0.04 14.66
C ILE A 363 -2.87 -0.82 15.91
N VAL A 364 -4.12 -1.22 16.13
CA VAL A 364 -4.48 -2.16 17.20
C VAL A 364 -4.71 -3.55 16.61
N LEU A 365 -4.05 -4.54 17.22
CA LEU A 365 -4.08 -5.93 16.79
C LEU A 365 -4.73 -6.81 17.86
N LYS A 366 -5.62 -7.72 17.43
CA LYS A 366 -6.26 -8.73 18.29
C LYS A 366 -6.31 -10.07 17.55
N THR A 367 -6.32 -11.16 18.30
CA THR A 367 -6.66 -12.47 17.73
C THR A 367 -8.13 -12.51 17.32
N MET A 368 -8.43 -13.15 16.19
CA MET A 368 -9.80 -13.33 15.67
C MET A 368 -10.63 -14.35 16.46
N THR A 369 -9.99 -15.12 17.34
CA THR A 369 -10.62 -16.20 18.08
C THR A 369 -10.65 -15.91 19.58
N GLU A 370 -11.55 -16.56 20.30
CA GLU A 370 -11.59 -16.61 21.76
C GLU A 370 -11.86 -18.03 22.26
N ILE A 371 -11.53 -18.30 23.52
CA ILE A 371 -11.82 -19.61 24.13
C ILE A 371 -13.18 -19.50 24.82
N VAL A 372 -14.16 -20.24 24.33
CA VAL A 372 -15.47 -20.44 24.98
C VAL A 372 -15.61 -21.93 25.24
N ASP A 373 -15.84 -22.31 26.50
CA ASP A 373 -15.99 -23.71 26.92
C ASP A 373 -14.86 -24.65 26.43
N GLU A 374 -13.61 -24.20 26.58
CA GLU A 374 -12.38 -24.91 26.14
C GLU A 374 -12.26 -25.10 24.61
N GLN A 375 -13.15 -24.49 23.83
CA GLN A 375 -13.10 -24.49 22.37
C GLN A 375 -12.68 -23.13 21.85
N GLU A 376 -11.82 -23.13 20.84
CA GLU A 376 -11.48 -21.91 20.11
C GLU A 376 -12.61 -21.60 19.13
N VAL A 377 -13.28 -20.47 19.35
CA VAL A 377 -14.36 -19.98 18.49
C VAL A 377 -13.97 -18.63 17.91
N LEU A 378 -14.43 -18.33 16.70
CA LEU A 378 -14.31 -16.99 16.14
C LEU A 378 -15.09 -16.02 17.02
N ARG A 379 -14.51 -14.86 17.34
CA ARG A 379 -15.19 -13.86 18.16
C ARG A 379 -16.46 -13.37 17.46
N ASP A 380 -17.58 -13.40 18.18
CA ASP A 380 -18.81 -12.70 17.79
C ASP A 380 -18.51 -11.19 17.78
N GLY A 381 -18.38 -10.59 16.59
CA GLY A 381 -18.06 -9.17 16.41
C GLY A 381 -17.04 -8.83 15.33
N GLY A 382 -16.68 -9.75 14.44
CA GLY A 382 -15.73 -9.49 13.35
C GLY A 382 -16.27 -8.95 12.00
N PRO A 383 -17.10 -7.90 11.91
CA PRO A 383 -17.22 -7.08 10.70
C PRO A 383 -16.58 -5.67 10.78
N ASP A 384 -16.14 -5.20 11.95
CA ASP A 384 -15.61 -3.82 12.13
C ASP A 384 -14.07 -3.71 12.03
N ALA A 385 -13.35 -4.82 11.84
CA ALA A 385 -11.91 -4.78 11.62
C ALA A 385 -11.59 -4.25 10.21
N LEU A 386 -10.49 -3.51 10.08
CA LEU A 386 -10.00 -3.02 8.78
C LEU A 386 -9.56 -4.17 7.86
N GLY A 387 -9.15 -5.30 8.44
CA GLY A 387 -8.80 -6.55 7.76
C GLY A 387 -7.95 -7.43 8.65
N GLN A 388 -7.18 -8.35 8.07
CA GLN A 388 -6.47 -9.40 8.81
C GLN A 388 -5.02 -9.55 8.35
N LEU A 389 -4.11 -9.77 9.29
CA LEU A 389 -2.77 -10.30 9.06
C LEU A 389 -2.84 -11.82 9.15
N VAL A 390 -2.62 -12.49 8.02
CA VAL A 390 -2.77 -13.95 7.92
C VAL A 390 -1.44 -14.68 7.99
N GLY A 391 -0.33 -14.01 7.67
CA GLY A 391 1.01 -14.57 7.84
C GLY A 391 2.08 -13.49 7.81
N SER A 392 3.16 -13.68 8.57
CA SER A 392 4.31 -12.79 8.53
C SER A 392 5.62 -13.52 8.80
N ALA A 393 6.69 -13.18 8.09
CA ALA A 393 7.97 -13.82 8.29
C ALA A 393 9.11 -12.82 8.21
N THR A 394 10.21 -13.14 8.90
CA THR A 394 11.44 -12.35 8.89
C THR A 394 12.63 -13.25 8.60
N ASN A 395 13.57 -12.79 7.78
CA ASN A 395 14.87 -13.45 7.61
C ASN A 395 16.00 -12.43 7.44
N GLN A 396 17.20 -12.93 7.12
CA GLN A 396 18.40 -12.11 6.95
C GLN A 396 19.13 -12.53 5.68
N SER A 397 19.58 -11.55 4.92
CA SER A 397 20.20 -11.76 3.60
C SER A 397 21.67 -12.21 3.66
N GLY A 398 22.23 -12.37 4.84
CA GLY A 398 23.57 -12.87 5.12
C GLY A 398 24.71 -12.10 4.44
N ARG A 399 25.74 -12.86 4.04
CA ARG A 399 26.92 -12.37 3.35
C ARG A 399 26.61 -12.13 1.88
N ARG A 400 26.71 -10.88 1.45
CA ARG A 400 26.49 -10.44 0.06
C ARG A 400 27.73 -9.73 -0.50
N SER A 401 27.64 -9.24 -1.75
CA SER A 401 28.72 -8.50 -2.42
C SER A 401 29.14 -7.25 -1.65
N HIS A 402 28.17 -6.54 -1.06
CA HIS A 402 28.38 -5.48 -0.07
C HIS A 402 27.21 -5.45 0.93
N LEU A 403 27.34 -4.65 2.00
CA LEU A 403 26.36 -4.61 3.09
C LEU A 403 24.95 -4.30 2.59
N SER A 404 24.80 -3.37 1.64
CA SER A 404 23.52 -2.92 1.10
C SER A 404 22.99 -3.65 -0.14
N ALA A 405 23.71 -4.64 -0.68
CA ALA A 405 23.33 -5.31 -1.93
C ALA A 405 22.05 -6.12 -1.74
N PRO A 406 21.05 -6.12 -2.63
CA PRO A 406 19.87 -6.97 -2.49
C PRO A 406 20.20 -8.47 -2.61
N ASP A 407 19.35 -9.33 -2.05
CA ASP A 407 19.44 -10.80 -2.20
C ASP A 407 18.09 -11.38 -2.61
N CYS A 408 17.99 -11.81 -3.87
CA CYS A 408 16.76 -12.35 -4.43
C CYS A 408 16.34 -13.69 -3.82
N VAL A 409 17.28 -14.49 -3.33
CA VAL A 409 16.98 -15.80 -2.72
C VAL A 409 16.38 -15.56 -1.35
N ALA A 410 17.01 -14.71 -0.53
CA ALA A 410 16.46 -14.34 0.77
C ALA A 410 15.09 -13.66 0.66
N MET A 411 14.86 -12.83 -0.37
CA MET A 411 13.54 -12.24 -0.63
C MET A 411 12.47 -13.29 -0.96
N GLN A 412 12.80 -14.31 -1.78
CA GLN A 412 11.86 -15.39 -2.08
C GLN A 412 11.58 -16.25 -0.85
N GLU A 413 12.61 -16.61 -0.08
CA GLU A 413 12.48 -17.43 1.12
C GLU A 413 11.55 -16.80 2.17
N VAL A 414 11.67 -15.49 2.42
CA VAL A 414 10.79 -14.80 3.37
C VAL A 414 9.34 -14.75 2.87
N ILE A 415 9.12 -14.64 1.56
CA ILE A 415 7.79 -14.73 0.96
C ILE A 415 7.19 -16.12 1.17
N TYR A 416 7.95 -17.18 0.86
CA TYR A 416 7.48 -18.55 1.05
C TYR A 416 7.18 -18.87 2.51
N GLU A 417 7.98 -18.37 3.45
CA GLU A 417 7.72 -18.58 4.88
C GLU A 417 6.46 -17.86 5.35
N ALA A 418 6.19 -16.64 4.87
CA ALA A 418 4.96 -15.93 5.19
C ALA A 418 3.72 -16.62 4.59
N LEU A 419 3.82 -17.12 3.36
CA LEU A 419 2.77 -17.94 2.72
C LEU A 419 2.52 -19.24 3.49
N ARG A 420 3.58 -19.90 3.96
CA ARG A 420 3.51 -21.12 4.78
C ARG A 420 2.81 -20.86 6.11
N GLN A 421 3.08 -19.72 6.75
CA GLN A 421 2.38 -19.32 7.97
C GLN A 421 0.91 -19.00 7.71
N ALA A 422 0.59 -18.41 6.55
CA ALA A 422 -0.79 -18.11 6.14
C ALA A 422 -1.57 -19.34 5.66
N ASP A 423 -0.89 -20.46 5.40
CA ASP A 423 -1.47 -21.68 4.82
C ASP A 423 -2.25 -21.43 3.52
N ILE A 424 -1.72 -20.56 2.64
CA ILE A 424 -2.30 -20.24 1.32
C ILE A 424 -1.32 -20.54 0.18
N SER A 425 -1.86 -20.63 -1.03
CA SER A 425 -1.06 -20.74 -2.25
C SER A 425 -0.44 -19.39 -2.62
N PRO A 426 0.80 -19.33 -3.16
CA PRO A 426 1.34 -18.12 -3.76
C PRO A 426 0.43 -17.51 -4.85
N LEU A 427 -0.34 -18.37 -5.52
CA LEU A 427 -1.28 -17.98 -6.56
C LEU A 427 -2.59 -17.37 -6.00
N ASP A 428 -2.85 -17.42 -4.69
CA ASP A 428 -4.03 -16.79 -4.08
C ASP A 428 -3.84 -15.28 -3.93
N VAL A 429 -2.58 -14.82 -3.94
CA VAL A 429 -2.17 -13.41 -3.77
C VAL A 429 -2.38 -12.61 -5.05
N ASP A 430 -3.12 -11.50 -4.92
CA ASP A 430 -3.51 -10.58 -5.99
C ASP A 430 -2.48 -9.51 -6.27
N ALA A 431 -1.91 -8.97 -5.19
CA ALA A 431 -1.00 -7.83 -5.28
C ALA A 431 0.16 -7.99 -4.31
N CYS A 432 1.26 -7.31 -4.61
CA CYS A 432 2.38 -7.15 -3.72
C CYS A 432 2.79 -5.68 -3.66
N GLU A 433 2.72 -5.11 -2.46
CA GLU A 433 3.25 -3.80 -2.12
C GLU A 433 4.73 -3.96 -1.77
N CYS A 434 5.57 -3.70 -2.76
CA CYS A 434 7.02 -3.88 -2.69
C CYS A 434 7.73 -2.74 -1.94
N TRP A 435 8.97 -3.01 -1.54
CA TRP A 435 9.86 -1.98 -1.02
C TRP A 435 10.21 -0.98 -2.11
N ALA A 436 10.75 -1.40 -3.25
CA ALA A 436 11.23 -0.56 -4.36
C ALA A 436 12.26 0.49 -3.92
N GLU A 437 13.55 0.25 -4.19
CA GLU A 437 14.60 1.22 -3.90
C GLU A 437 14.49 2.47 -4.78
N ALA A 438 13.75 2.37 -5.89
CA ALA A 438 13.79 3.30 -7.00
C ALA A 438 15.20 3.38 -7.61
N LYS A 439 15.89 2.25 -7.68
CA LYS A 439 17.13 2.10 -8.45
C LYS A 439 16.92 1.02 -9.51
N VAL A 440 17.34 1.33 -10.74
CA VAL A 440 17.08 0.51 -11.93
C VAL A 440 17.38 -0.99 -11.71
N MET A 441 18.52 -1.32 -11.09
CA MET A 441 18.90 -2.72 -10.85
C MET A 441 18.23 -3.33 -9.62
N ASP A 442 18.14 -2.60 -8.51
CA ASP A 442 17.51 -3.09 -7.28
C ASP A 442 16.02 -3.38 -7.49
N ASP A 443 15.31 -2.48 -8.18
CA ASP A 443 13.90 -2.63 -8.51
C ASP A 443 13.67 -3.83 -9.44
N ALA A 444 14.58 -4.08 -10.39
CA ALA A 444 14.49 -5.23 -11.28
C ALA A 444 14.66 -6.56 -10.54
N LEU A 445 15.62 -6.62 -9.62
CA LEU A 445 15.84 -7.78 -8.77
C LEU A 445 14.64 -8.05 -7.85
N GLU A 446 14.08 -6.99 -7.26
CA GLU A 446 12.91 -7.10 -6.38
C GLU A 446 11.63 -7.53 -7.11
N ALA A 447 11.32 -6.91 -8.26
CA ALA A 447 10.16 -7.29 -9.08
C ALA A 447 10.27 -8.74 -9.55
N THR A 448 11.46 -9.16 -10.00
CA THR A 448 11.71 -10.53 -10.44
C THR A 448 11.59 -11.54 -9.30
N ALA A 449 12.18 -11.25 -8.13
CA ALA A 449 12.09 -12.13 -6.96
C ALA A 449 10.65 -12.28 -6.47
N THR A 450 9.90 -11.16 -6.42
CA THR A 450 8.49 -11.12 -6.04
C THR A 450 7.64 -11.97 -6.99
N ALA A 451 7.78 -11.75 -8.30
CA ALA A 451 7.03 -12.53 -9.29
C ALA A 451 7.39 -14.01 -9.25
N ARG A 452 8.66 -14.38 -9.07
CA ARG A 452 9.07 -15.79 -8.95
C ARG A 452 8.48 -16.47 -7.73
N ALA A 453 8.35 -15.75 -6.61
CA ALA A 453 7.77 -16.31 -5.39
C ALA A 453 6.25 -16.52 -5.50
N PHE A 454 5.52 -15.52 -6.02
CA PHE A 454 4.06 -15.57 -6.12
C PHE A 454 3.54 -16.25 -7.39
N ARG A 455 4.38 -16.36 -8.42
CA ARG A 455 4.08 -17.00 -9.71
C ARG A 455 5.23 -17.97 -10.08
N PRO A 456 5.39 -19.07 -9.32
CA PRO A 456 6.46 -20.04 -9.54
C PRO A 456 6.28 -20.77 -10.88
N GLU A 457 7.42 -21.19 -11.45
CA GLU A 457 7.47 -21.87 -12.74
C GLU A 457 6.75 -23.24 -12.69
N GLY A 458 6.11 -23.62 -13.80
CA GLY A 458 5.36 -24.89 -13.87
C GLY A 458 3.97 -24.85 -13.23
N MET A 459 3.59 -23.76 -12.55
CA MET A 459 2.21 -23.51 -12.12
C MET A 459 1.39 -22.71 -13.18
N VAL A 460 1.85 -22.73 -14.44
CA VAL A 460 1.36 -21.96 -15.61
C VAL A 460 0.10 -22.55 -16.25
N HIS A 461 -0.54 -23.53 -15.63
CA HIS A 461 -1.91 -23.85 -16.02
C HIS A 461 -2.78 -22.73 -15.46
N MET A 462 -3.05 -21.66 -16.21
CA MET A 462 -4.24 -20.82 -16.03
C MET A 462 -4.33 -19.75 -17.12
N GLY A 463 -5.48 -19.68 -17.79
CA GLY A 463 -5.80 -18.60 -18.71
C GLY A 463 -5.98 -17.28 -17.96
N ALA A 464 -5.08 -16.34 -18.20
CA ALA A 464 -5.31 -14.90 -18.43
C ALA A 464 -6.19 -14.04 -17.50
N ALA A 465 -6.85 -14.53 -16.44
CA ALA A 465 -7.90 -13.74 -15.81
C ALA A 465 -7.44 -12.72 -14.75
N SER A 466 -6.31 -12.91 -14.05
CA SER A 466 -5.82 -11.92 -13.07
C SER A 466 -4.30 -12.00 -12.82
N PRO A 467 -3.49 -11.05 -13.33
CA PRO A 467 -2.05 -11.00 -13.06
C PRO A 467 -1.76 -10.52 -11.63
N LEU A 468 -0.64 -10.97 -11.05
CA LEU A 468 -0.12 -10.39 -9.81
C LEU A 468 0.17 -8.90 -10.04
N SER A 469 -0.44 -8.01 -9.26
CA SER A 469 -0.18 -6.58 -9.33
C SER A 469 0.97 -6.19 -8.40
N ILE A 470 2.10 -5.80 -8.96
CA ILE A 470 3.27 -5.30 -8.21
C ILE A 470 3.18 -3.78 -8.15
N VAL A 471 3.22 -3.22 -6.94
CA VAL A 471 3.04 -1.79 -6.67
C VAL A 471 4.00 -1.26 -5.61
N SER A 472 4.18 0.06 -5.54
CA SER A 472 4.89 0.71 -4.43
C SER A 472 4.34 2.09 -4.08
N ALA A 473 4.05 2.29 -2.79
CA ALA A 473 3.60 3.54 -2.20
C ALA A 473 4.69 4.63 -2.18
N LYS A 474 5.97 4.27 -2.26
CA LYS A 474 7.08 5.23 -2.19
C LYS A 474 7.02 6.28 -3.30
N SER A 475 6.44 5.92 -4.44
CA SER A 475 6.18 6.81 -5.57
C SER A 475 5.32 8.03 -5.19
N THR A 476 4.40 7.89 -4.24
CA THR A 476 3.51 8.94 -3.75
C THR A 476 4.03 9.61 -2.47
N VAL A 477 4.51 8.82 -1.50
CA VAL A 477 4.77 9.31 -0.12
C VAL A 477 6.25 9.40 0.24
N GLY A 478 7.14 9.13 -0.71
CA GLY A 478 8.56 8.97 -0.45
C GLY A 478 8.87 7.77 0.46
N ASN A 479 10.14 7.65 0.85
CA ASN A 479 10.59 6.58 1.73
C ASN A 479 10.41 6.97 3.20
N GLN A 480 9.37 6.41 3.82
CA GLN A 480 9.00 6.58 5.23
C GLN A 480 9.78 5.67 6.21
N LEU A 481 10.85 5.02 5.75
CA LEU A 481 11.74 4.15 6.52
C LEU A 481 10.99 3.27 7.55
N GLU A 482 11.22 3.47 8.85
CA GLU A 482 10.72 2.64 9.94
C GLU A 482 9.19 2.61 9.99
N ALA A 483 8.53 3.65 9.48
CA ALA A 483 7.07 3.75 9.42
C ALA A 483 6.43 3.13 8.17
N MET A 484 7.22 2.83 7.12
CA MET A 484 6.71 2.40 5.81
C MET A 484 5.78 1.18 5.90
N GLY A 485 6.13 0.17 6.69
CA GLY A 485 5.33 -1.05 6.80
C GLY A 485 3.92 -0.83 7.34
N LEU A 486 3.74 0.02 8.36
CA LEU A 486 2.40 0.33 8.86
C LEU A 486 1.61 1.21 7.88
N SER A 487 2.26 2.16 7.20
CA SER A 487 1.63 2.93 6.12
C SER A 487 1.16 2.02 4.99
N GLN A 488 1.97 1.02 4.62
CA GLN A 488 1.63 0.04 3.58
C GLN A 488 0.47 -0.86 4.00
N ILE A 489 0.43 -1.34 5.25
CA ILE A 489 -0.73 -2.09 5.78
C ILE A 489 -1.99 -1.25 5.65
N LEU A 490 -1.94 0.02 6.08
CA LEU A 490 -3.09 0.92 6.00
C LEU A 490 -3.54 1.17 4.56
N LYS A 491 -2.59 1.44 3.64
CA LYS A 491 -2.85 1.58 2.21
C LYS A 491 -3.52 0.32 1.63
N VAL A 492 -2.97 -0.86 1.91
CA VAL A 492 -3.48 -2.13 1.39
C VAL A 492 -4.90 -2.41 1.89
N LEU A 493 -5.15 -2.26 3.19
CA LEU A 493 -6.47 -2.49 3.78
C LEU A 493 -7.52 -1.53 3.24
N LEU A 494 -7.19 -0.24 3.12
CA LEU A 494 -8.13 0.75 2.60
C LEU A 494 -8.36 0.60 1.10
N GLY A 495 -7.38 0.14 0.32
CA GLY A 495 -7.59 -0.24 -1.08
C GLY A 495 -8.49 -1.46 -1.22
N ALA A 496 -8.24 -2.50 -0.42
CA ALA A 496 -9.09 -3.68 -0.36
C ALA A 496 -10.53 -3.35 0.03
N SER A 497 -10.72 -2.35 0.90
CA SER A 497 -12.06 -1.88 1.31
C SER A 497 -12.90 -1.32 0.17
N VAL A 498 -12.26 -0.90 -0.93
CA VAL A 498 -12.91 -0.47 -2.18
C VAL A 498 -12.68 -1.45 -3.33
N GLY A 499 -12.16 -2.65 -3.06
CA GLY A 499 -12.03 -3.72 -4.06
C GLY A 499 -10.89 -3.53 -5.07
N ALA A 500 -9.92 -2.66 -4.79
CA ALA A 500 -8.86 -2.34 -5.76
C ALA A 500 -7.48 -2.15 -5.13
N THR A 501 -6.43 -2.41 -5.91
CA THR A 501 -5.07 -1.98 -5.57
C THR A 501 -4.81 -0.57 -6.11
N HIS A 502 -4.06 0.20 -5.33
CA HIS A 502 -3.64 1.53 -5.69
C HIS A 502 -2.50 1.51 -6.74
N PRO A 503 -2.43 2.50 -7.64
CA PRO A 503 -1.36 2.58 -8.64
C PRO A 503 0.02 2.90 -8.03
N THR A 504 1.05 2.68 -8.82
CA THR A 504 2.40 3.23 -8.62
C THR A 504 2.57 4.51 -9.44
N CYS A 505 2.75 5.64 -8.77
CA CYS A 505 3.01 6.93 -9.41
C CYS A 505 4.33 6.91 -10.21
N HIS A 506 4.42 7.77 -11.22
CA HIS A 506 5.61 8.02 -12.02
C HIS A 506 6.16 6.86 -12.86
N LEU A 507 5.52 5.69 -12.86
CA LEU A 507 5.86 4.59 -13.77
C LEU A 507 5.35 4.90 -15.18
N ARG A 508 6.22 5.43 -16.04
CA ARG A 508 5.89 5.81 -17.43
C ARG A 508 6.54 4.87 -18.44
N ILE A 509 7.82 4.54 -18.21
CA ILE A 509 8.61 3.68 -19.07
C ILE A 509 9.22 2.61 -18.18
N LEU A 510 8.82 1.35 -18.39
CA LEU A 510 9.36 0.24 -17.62
C LEU A 510 10.87 0.16 -17.77
N SER A 511 11.58 -0.09 -16.68
CA SER A 511 13.03 -0.36 -16.72
C SER A 511 13.33 -1.54 -17.64
N PRO A 512 14.29 -1.42 -18.59
CA PRO A 512 14.61 -2.49 -19.54
C PRO A 512 15.29 -3.71 -18.87
N HIS A 513 15.65 -3.59 -17.58
CA HIS A 513 16.21 -4.67 -16.79
C HIS A 513 15.12 -5.52 -16.11
N ILE A 514 13.89 -5.03 -16.09
CA ILE A 514 12.74 -5.79 -15.63
C ILE A 514 12.29 -6.67 -16.80
N ASP A 515 12.50 -7.97 -16.65
CA ASP A 515 12.29 -8.94 -17.73
C ASP A 515 10.80 -9.05 -18.14
N LEU A 516 10.58 -9.29 -19.43
CA LEU A 516 9.29 -9.59 -20.04
C LEU A 516 8.71 -10.93 -19.53
N ASP A 517 9.55 -11.79 -18.97
CA ASP A 517 9.18 -12.99 -18.20
C ASP A 517 8.18 -12.68 -17.06
N LEU A 518 8.08 -11.44 -16.58
CA LEU A 518 7.02 -11.04 -15.64
C LEU A 518 5.63 -11.29 -16.24
N CYS A 519 5.42 -10.90 -17.49
CA CYS A 519 4.15 -11.09 -18.18
C CYS A 519 3.90 -12.57 -18.46
N ASP A 520 4.93 -13.32 -18.86
CA ASP A 520 4.83 -14.78 -19.06
C ASP A 520 4.56 -15.54 -17.75
N ARG A 521 4.92 -14.95 -16.60
CA ARG A 521 4.58 -15.42 -15.26
C ARG A 521 3.22 -14.92 -14.76
N ASN A 522 2.45 -14.20 -15.56
CA ASN A 522 1.18 -13.60 -15.14
C ASN A 522 1.36 -12.64 -13.94
N ALA A 523 2.32 -11.72 -14.06
CA ALA A 523 2.55 -10.58 -13.17
C ALA A 523 2.61 -9.28 -13.98
N SER A 524 2.22 -8.17 -13.34
CA SER A 524 2.18 -6.85 -13.94
C SER A 524 2.62 -5.79 -12.93
N LEU A 525 3.22 -4.71 -13.42
CA LEU A 525 3.52 -3.53 -12.62
C LEU A 525 2.40 -2.51 -12.84
N ALA A 526 1.64 -2.23 -11.79
CA ALA A 526 0.42 -1.45 -11.93
C ALA A 526 0.72 0.05 -11.82
N ALA A 527 0.65 0.74 -12.96
CA ALA A 527 0.67 2.21 -13.06
C ALA A 527 -0.75 2.83 -12.97
N GLU A 528 -1.77 1.99 -12.99
CA GLU A 528 -3.19 2.35 -12.85
C GLU A 528 -3.82 1.49 -11.76
N ALA A 529 -4.96 1.93 -11.24
CA ALA A 529 -5.71 1.15 -10.26
C ALA A 529 -6.17 -0.18 -10.89
N VAL A 530 -6.01 -1.29 -10.17
CA VAL A 530 -6.45 -2.61 -10.64
C VAL A 530 -7.52 -3.14 -9.70
N ASP A 531 -8.70 -3.39 -10.26
CA ASP A 531 -9.82 -4.04 -9.57
C ASP A 531 -9.49 -5.52 -9.33
N PHE A 532 -9.77 -6.03 -8.12
CA PHE A 532 -9.55 -7.44 -7.79
C PHE A 532 -10.62 -8.38 -8.39
N GLY A 533 -11.75 -7.84 -8.84
CA GLY A 533 -12.88 -8.57 -9.40
C GLY A 533 -13.66 -9.41 -8.37
N LEU A 534 -13.31 -9.30 -7.09
CA LEU A 534 -13.86 -10.05 -5.97
C LEU A 534 -13.97 -9.16 -4.74
N ASN A 535 -14.83 -9.54 -3.80
CA ASN A 535 -15.08 -8.80 -2.56
C ASN A 535 -14.00 -9.00 -1.49
N SER A 536 -12.94 -9.76 -1.79
CA SER A 536 -11.83 -10.00 -0.89
C SER A 536 -10.54 -10.30 -1.64
N THR A 537 -9.42 -10.03 -0.99
CA THR A 537 -8.09 -10.12 -1.60
C THR A 537 -7.05 -10.59 -0.59
N PHE A 538 -6.02 -11.29 -1.09
CA PHE A 538 -4.75 -11.45 -0.39
C PHE A 538 -3.71 -10.54 -1.03
N THR A 539 -3.05 -9.70 -0.22
CA THR A 539 -1.99 -8.80 -0.66
C THR A 539 -0.73 -9.01 0.16
N GLY A 540 0.39 -9.19 -0.52
CA GLY A 540 1.72 -9.22 0.10
C GLY A 540 2.25 -7.82 0.38
N ILE A 541 3.01 -7.66 1.46
CA ILE A 541 3.77 -6.43 1.76
C ILE A 541 5.21 -6.83 2.07
N THR A 542 6.16 -6.27 1.32
CA THR A 542 7.59 -6.56 1.46
C THR A 542 8.33 -5.33 1.98
N ASN A 543 9.06 -5.48 3.09
CA ASN A 543 10.02 -4.49 3.54
C ASN A 543 11.40 -5.07 3.77
N ARG A 544 12.43 -4.25 3.56
CA ARG A 544 13.81 -4.63 3.75
C ARG A 544 14.65 -3.49 4.32
N SER A 545 15.66 -3.89 5.07
CA SER A 545 16.71 -3.03 5.60
C SER A 545 17.91 -3.03 4.65
N ILE A 546 18.63 -1.91 4.63
CA ILE A 546 19.96 -1.80 4.02
C ILE A 546 20.90 -2.82 4.66
N ALA A 547 20.82 -3.03 5.98
CA ALA A 547 21.58 -4.06 6.70
C ALA A 547 21.17 -5.51 6.37
N GLY A 548 20.06 -5.72 5.64
CA GLY A 548 19.70 -7.01 5.05
C GLY A 548 18.62 -7.83 5.79
N THR A 549 18.01 -7.28 6.84
CA THR A 549 16.79 -7.85 7.44
C THR A 549 15.63 -7.68 6.46
N ASN A 550 14.94 -8.77 6.13
CA ASN A 550 13.73 -8.73 5.29
C ASN A 550 12.52 -9.13 6.14
N CYS A 551 11.37 -8.54 5.84
CA CYS A 551 10.09 -8.92 6.42
C CYS A 551 9.03 -8.99 5.31
N GLN A 552 8.25 -10.07 5.30
CA GLN A 552 7.06 -10.22 4.48
C GLN A 552 5.84 -10.30 5.38
N ALA A 553 4.77 -9.59 5.04
CA ALA A 553 3.44 -9.80 5.60
C ALA A 553 2.46 -10.18 4.48
N ILE A 554 1.46 -10.98 4.81
CA ILE A 554 0.31 -11.29 3.95
C ILE A 554 -0.93 -10.75 4.65
N ILE A 555 -1.65 -9.89 3.94
CA ILE A 555 -2.84 -9.21 4.41
C ILE A 555 -4.05 -9.76 3.68
N PHE A 556 -5.10 -10.10 4.42
CA PHE A 556 -6.41 -10.38 3.88
C PHE A 556 -7.33 -9.18 4.12
N GLY A 557 -7.89 -8.64 3.04
CA GLY A 557 -8.81 -7.51 3.08
C GLY A 557 -10.13 -7.85 2.40
N GLN A 558 -11.20 -7.16 2.78
CA GLN A 558 -12.53 -7.32 2.19
C GLN A 558 -13.11 -5.96 1.83
N VAL A 559 -13.96 -5.93 0.81
CA VAL A 559 -14.73 -4.75 0.43
C VAL A 559 -15.64 -4.36 1.59
N SER A 560 -15.65 -3.07 1.93
CA SER A 560 -16.48 -2.51 2.99
C SER A 560 -17.69 -1.84 2.39
N GLU A 561 -18.88 -2.38 2.65
CA GLU A 561 -20.14 -1.76 2.23
C GLU A 561 -20.31 -0.34 2.80
N ALA A 562 -19.81 -0.09 4.02
CA ALA A 562 -19.86 1.21 4.65
C ALA A 562 -19.03 2.26 3.88
N ILE A 563 -17.84 1.90 3.41
CA ILE A 563 -16.97 2.81 2.65
C ILE A 563 -17.50 2.99 1.23
N CYS A 564 -17.91 1.91 0.56
CA CYS A 564 -18.49 2.00 -0.78
C CYS A 564 -19.82 2.77 -0.80
N GLY A 565 -20.64 2.66 0.24
CA GLY A 565 -21.91 3.39 0.36
C GLY A 565 -21.77 4.91 0.49
N LEU A 566 -20.66 5.39 1.09
CA LEU A 566 -20.37 6.83 1.17
C LEU A 566 -20.17 7.46 -0.22
N ALA A 567 -19.54 6.73 -1.15
CA ALA A 567 -19.36 7.19 -2.53
C ALA A 567 -20.69 7.29 -3.28
N GLU A 568 -21.65 6.39 -3.00
CA GLU A 568 -22.98 6.41 -3.64
C GLU A 568 -23.82 7.61 -3.22
N GLU A 569 -23.75 8.02 -1.94
CA GLU A 569 -24.46 9.22 -1.48
C GLU A 569 -23.94 10.49 -2.16
N ASP A 570 -22.63 10.59 -2.36
CA ASP A 570 -22.02 11.76 -3.01
C ASP A 570 -22.19 11.74 -4.53
N GLU A 571 -22.12 10.57 -5.19
CA GLU A 571 -22.51 10.43 -6.60
C GLU A 571 -24.00 10.72 -6.82
N ALA A 572 -24.89 10.28 -5.93
CA ALA A 572 -26.32 10.55 -6.06
C ALA A 572 -26.61 12.05 -5.96
N LYS A 573 -25.89 12.78 -5.10
CA LYS A 573 -25.94 14.25 -5.02
C LYS A 573 -25.37 14.90 -6.27
N ASP A 574 -24.27 14.38 -6.84
CA ASP A 574 -23.65 14.93 -8.05
C ASP A 574 -24.49 14.65 -9.31
N ARG A 575 -25.10 13.46 -9.41
CA ARG A 575 -26.08 13.10 -10.47
C ARG A 575 -27.33 13.98 -10.43
N GLN A 576 -27.80 14.38 -9.23
CA GLN A 576 -28.88 15.36 -9.12
C GLN A 576 -28.49 16.77 -9.61
N ASN A 577 -27.19 17.12 -9.55
CA ASN A 577 -26.69 18.43 -9.97
C ASN A 577 -26.22 18.50 -11.43
N ARG A 578 -25.99 17.36 -12.09
CA ARG A 578 -25.68 17.32 -13.52
C ARG A 578 -26.93 17.55 -14.36
N LYS A 579 -27.14 18.80 -14.81
CA LYS A 579 -27.95 19.05 -16.00
C LYS A 579 -27.25 18.39 -17.19
N ILE A 580 -27.83 17.31 -17.71
CA ILE A 580 -27.39 16.66 -18.94
C ILE A 580 -27.33 17.74 -20.04
N LEU A 581 -26.11 18.12 -20.43
CA LEU A 581 -25.87 18.95 -21.60
C LEU A 581 -25.77 18.03 -22.80
N PHE A 582 -26.87 17.92 -23.53
CA PHE A 582 -26.90 17.22 -24.81
C PHE A 582 -26.03 17.98 -25.82
N TRP A 583 -24.94 17.37 -26.28
CA TRP A 583 -24.14 17.88 -27.40
C TRP A 583 -24.57 17.13 -28.67
N PRO A 584 -25.31 17.76 -29.61
CA PRO A 584 -25.72 17.09 -30.83
C PRO A 584 -24.51 16.82 -31.75
N PRO A 585 -24.56 15.75 -32.56
CA PRO A 585 -23.46 15.38 -33.44
C PRO A 585 -23.47 16.27 -34.70
N GLY A 586 -22.29 16.82 -35.03
CA GLY A 586 -21.95 17.23 -36.40
C GLY A 586 -22.38 18.63 -36.85
N GLY A 587 -21.37 19.51 -36.90
CA GLY A 587 -21.13 20.55 -37.90
C GLY A 587 -22.33 21.22 -38.60
N ASP A 588 -22.63 22.45 -38.19
CA ASP A 588 -22.88 23.52 -39.14
C ASP A 588 -22.49 24.89 -38.57
N ARG A 589 -22.07 25.75 -39.50
CA ARG A 589 -21.48 27.10 -39.38
C ARG A 589 -21.58 27.82 -38.01
N LEU A 590 -20.43 28.31 -37.54
CA LEU A 590 -20.32 29.48 -36.66
C LEU A 590 -21.02 30.66 -37.34
N ASP A 591 -22.32 30.84 -37.05
CA ASP A 591 -23.02 32.06 -37.38
C ASP A 591 -22.47 33.18 -36.52
N ARG A 592 -21.61 33.99 -37.16
CA ARG A 592 -21.36 35.36 -36.75
C ARG A 592 -22.69 36.13 -36.87
N LYS A 593 -23.50 36.16 -35.80
CA LYS A 593 -24.14 37.37 -35.24
C LYS A 593 -25.15 37.02 -34.13
N LYS A 594 -25.14 37.88 -33.12
CA LYS A 594 -26.02 37.93 -31.95
C LYS A 594 -27.53 37.76 -32.28
N SER A 595 -28.16 36.76 -31.68
CA SER A 595 -29.41 36.83 -30.88
C SER A 595 -29.76 35.43 -30.41
#